data_AF-W0GMF8-F1
#
_entry.id   AF-W0GMF8-F1
#
_cell.length_a   1.000
_cell.length_b   1.000
_cell.length_c   1.000
_cell.angle_alpha   90.00
_cell.angle_beta   90.00
_cell.angle_gamma   90.00
#
_symmetry.space_group_name_H-M   'P 1'
#
loop_
_entity.id
_entity.type
_entity.pdbx_description
1 polymer ?
#
loop_
_entity_poly.entity_id
_entity_poly.type
_entity_poly.pdbx_seq_one_letter_code
_entity_poly.pdbx_strand_id
1 'polypeptide(L)'
;MNKVLLYFALKYHGDWDQIYRALVDNKEKISFEASDAFKTKIKCQYITVLDPQYSPSLKSIYKPPFVLFYYGDFSLLQNYDQNLLLFISPKPSQYGLQHTLKFVKSYLTIKKNFNVLWRINNN
;
A
#
# COMPACT_ATOMS: atom_id res chain seq x y z
N MET A 1 -6.87 -10.58 15.01
CA MET A 1 -7.39 -10.44 13.63
C MET A 1 -6.31 -10.08 12.61
N ASN A 2 -5.38 -9.15 12.88
CA ASN A 2 -4.35 -8.76 11.89
C ASN A 2 -3.48 -9.92 11.36
N LYS A 3 -3.11 -10.90 12.20
CA LYS A 3 -2.38 -12.11 11.76
C LYS A 3 -3.17 -12.96 10.76
N VAL A 4 -4.50 -12.99 10.88
CA VAL A 4 -5.41 -13.72 9.99
C VAL A 4 -5.44 -13.05 8.62
N LEU A 5 -5.60 -11.72 8.59
CA LEU A 5 -5.55 -10.96 7.34
C LEU A 5 -4.20 -11.08 6.65
N LEU A 6 -3.10 -11.03 7.43
CA LEU A 6 -1.75 -11.27 6.92
C LEU A 6 -1.61 -12.67 6.29
N TYR A 7 -2.08 -13.70 6.99
CA TYR A 7 -2.04 -15.08 6.50
C TYR A 7 -2.75 -15.22 5.15
N PHE A 8 -3.98 -14.72 5.03
CA PHE A 8 -4.73 -14.82 3.78
C PHE A 8 -4.15 -13.94 2.67
N ALA A 9 -3.65 -12.75 3.00
CA ALA A 9 -2.98 -11.89 2.03
C ALA A 9 -1.76 -12.59 1.39
N LEU A 10 -1.02 -13.38 2.18
CA LEU A 10 0.13 -14.13 1.68
C LEU A 10 -0.30 -15.40 0.93
N LYS A 11 -1.25 -16.16 1.49
CA LYS A 11 -1.78 -17.40 0.90
C LYS A 11 -2.37 -17.15 -0.50
N TYR A 12 -3.12 -16.07 -0.65
CA TYR A 12 -3.83 -15.72 -1.88
C TYR A 12 -3.12 -14.63 -2.70
N HIS A 13 -1.86 -14.32 -2.40
CA HIS A 13 -1.05 -13.35 -3.15
C HIS A 13 -1.73 -11.96 -3.33
N GLY A 14 -2.50 -11.53 -2.32
CA GLY A 14 -3.22 -10.26 -2.35
C GLY A 14 -4.50 -10.25 -3.20
N ASP A 15 -4.95 -11.38 -3.74
CA ASP A 15 -6.22 -11.47 -4.46
C ASP A 15 -7.39 -11.17 -3.52
N TRP A 16 -8.05 -10.03 -3.76
CA TRP A 16 -9.10 -9.53 -2.89
C TRP A 16 -10.30 -10.47 -2.82
N ASP A 17 -10.74 -11.03 -3.94
CA ASP A 17 -11.94 -11.87 -4.00
C ASP A 17 -11.72 -13.20 -3.30
N GLN A 18 -10.54 -13.81 -3.48
CA GLN A 18 -10.19 -15.05 -2.79
C GLN A 18 -10.08 -14.84 -1.28
N ILE A 19 -9.45 -13.74 -0.83
CA ILE A 19 -9.36 -13.40 0.59
C ILE A 19 -10.75 -13.15 1.18
N TYR A 20 -11.60 -12.38 0.49
CA TYR A 20 -12.96 -12.09 0.94
C TYR A 20 -13.78 -13.38 1.10
N ARG A 21 -13.76 -14.28 0.09
CA ARG A 21 -14.45 -15.58 0.13
C ARG A 21 -13.94 -16.46 1.27
N ALA A 22 -12.63 -16.50 1.50
CA ALA A 22 -12.04 -17.28 2.59
C ALA A 22 -12.46 -16.78 3.98
N LEU A 23 -12.59 -15.46 4.13
CA LEU A 23 -12.98 -14.80 5.39
C LEU A 23 -14.49 -14.92 5.67
N VAL A 24 -15.33 -14.65 4.67
CA VAL A 24 -16.78 -14.46 4.85
C VAL A 24 -17.55 -15.73 4.53
N ASP A 25 -17.31 -16.32 3.37
CA ASP A 25 -18.13 -17.41 2.84
C ASP A 25 -17.70 -18.75 3.47
N ASN A 26 -16.41 -19.06 3.40
CA ASN A 26 -15.88 -20.35 3.80
C ASN A 26 -15.47 -20.41 5.26
N LYS A 27 -15.31 -19.25 5.92
CA LYS A 27 -14.76 -19.11 7.29
C LYS A 27 -13.58 -20.05 7.52
N GLU A 28 -12.64 -20.02 6.59
CA GLU A 28 -11.59 -21.03 6.50
C GLU A 28 -10.81 -21.08 7.83
N LYS A 29 -10.66 -22.30 8.37
CA LYS A 29 -9.93 -22.52 9.62
C LYS A 29 -8.44 -22.32 9.38
N ILE A 30 -7.80 -21.59 10.29
CA ILE A 30 -6.36 -21.30 10.24
C ILE A 30 -5.67 -22.08 11.35
N SER A 31 -4.63 -22.86 11.01
CA SER A 31 -3.72 -23.40 12.01
C SER A 31 -2.70 -22.32 12.41
N PHE A 32 -2.46 -22.15 13.71
CA PHE A 32 -1.52 -21.14 14.22
C PHE A 32 -0.09 -21.37 13.70
N GLU A 33 0.30 -22.64 13.52
CA GLU A 33 1.61 -23.06 13.02
C GLU A 33 1.90 -22.55 11.59
N ALA A 34 0.88 -22.59 10.71
CA ALA A 34 1.03 -22.07 9.36
C ALA A 34 1.23 -20.54 9.37
N SER A 35 0.55 -19.83 10.27
CA SER A 35 0.62 -18.36 10.36
C SER A 35 2.01 -17.84 10.76
N ASP A 36 2.71 -18.50 11.69
CA ASP A 36 4.05 -18.07 12.12
C ASP A 36 5.13 -18.40 11.07
N ALA A 37 4.98 -19.48 10.31
CA ALA A 37 5.88 -19.79 9.18
C ALA A 37 5.83 -18.74 8.06
N PHE A 38 4.71 -18.03 7.91
CA PHE A 38 4.60 -16.93 6.96
C PHE A 38 5.27 -15.64 7.46
N LYS A 39 5.24 -15.36 8.76
CA LYS A 39 5.89 -14.17 9.33
C LYS A 39 7.39 -14.15 9.08
N THR A 40 8.06 -15.30 9.17
CA THR A 40 9.51 -15.39 8.96
C THR A 40 9.94 -15.13 7.52
N LYS A 41 9.01 -15.19 6.56
CA LYS A 41 9.29 -14.97 5.13
C LYS A 41 9.23 -13.49 4.71
N ILE A 42 8.64 -12.62 5.52
CA ILE A 42 8.38 -11.23 5.15
C ILE A 42 9.48 -10.34 5.72
N LYS A 43 10.16 -9.60 4.85
CA LYS A 43 11.23 -8.65 5.25
C LYS A 43 10.72 -7.21 5.43
N CYS A 44 9.45 -6.96 5.11
CA CYS A 44 8.82 -5.65 5.22
C CYS A 44 7.89 -5.55 6.43
N GLN A 45 7.52 -4.31 6.74
CA GLN A 45 6.46 -4.01 7.69
C GLN A 45 5.11 -4.14 6.99
N TYR A 46 4.04 -4.29 7.78
CA TYR A 46 2.69 -4.32 7.24
C TYR A 46 1.71 -3.59 8.15
N ILE A 47 0.64 -3.08 7.55
CA ILE A 47 -0.57 -2.65 8.25
C ILE A 47 -1.77 -3.32 7.60
N THR A 48 -2.88 -3.36 8.31
CA THR A 48 -4.14 -3.97 7.88
C THR A 48 -5.26 -2.94 7.86
N VAL A 49 -6.34 -3.24 7.13
CA VAL A 49 -7.54 -2.39 7.06
C VAL A 49 -8.24 -2.14 8.42
N LEU A 50 -7.85 -2.90 9.45
CA LEU A 50 -8.33 -2.79 10.82
C LEU A 50 -7.49 -1.83 11.68
N ASP A 51 -6.27 -1.51 11.26
CA ASP A 51 -5.38 -0.67 12.04
C ASP A 51 -5.83 0.79 12.00
N PRO A 52 -5.80 1.53 13.14
CA PRO A 52 -6.25 2.92 13.19
C PRO A 52 -5.49 3.86 12.24
N GLN A 53 -4.23 3.54 11.98
CA GLN A 53 -3.36 4.29 11.09
C GLN A 53 -3.61 4.03 9.59
N TYR A 54 -4.49 3.09 9.25
CA TYR A 54 -4.88 2.84 7.87
C TYR A 54 -5.67 4.04 7.32
N SER A 55 -5.22 4.61 6.20
CA SER A 55 -5.80 5.84 5.64
C SER A 55 -7.31 5.70 5.38
N PRO A 56 -8.16 6.62 5.88
CA PRO A 56 -9.60 6.61 5.63
C PRO A 56 -9.94 6.64 4.14
N SER A 57 -9.23 7.46 3.35
CA SER A 57 -9.42 7.56 1.90
C SER A 57 -9.17 6.24 1.18
N LEU A 58 -8.19 5.46 1.66
CA LEU A 58 -7.90 4.15 1.11
C LEU A 58 -8.89 3.09 1.59
N LYS A 59 -9.51 3.28 2.76
CA LYS A 59 -10.55 2.37 3.28
C LYS A 59 -11.87 2.53 2.52
N SER A 60 -12.13 3.70 1.95
CA SER A 60 -13.36 4.01 1.21
C SER A 60 -13.37 3.59 -0.26
N ILE A 61 -12.24 3.11 -0.82
CA ILE A 61 -12.22 2.70 -2.24
C ILE A 61 -12.98 1.38 -2.46
N TYR A 62 -13.37 1.11 -3.70
CA TYR A 62 -13.87 -0.21 -4.08
C TYR A 62 -12.79 -1.28 -3.84
N LYS A 63 -13.13 -2.31 -3.06
CA LYS A 63 -12.23 -3.40 -2.67
C LYS A 63 -10.94 -2.89 -2.00
N PRO A 64 -11.03 -2.30 -0.79
CA PRO A 64 -9.84 -1.81 -0.10
C PRO A 64 -8.90 -2.99 0.21
N PRO A 65 -7.58 -2.82 0.02
CA PRO A 65 -6.60 -3.84 0.38
C PRO A 65 -6.74 -4.26 1.85
N PHE A 66 -6.78 -5.57 2.11
CA PHE A 66 -6.83 -6.06 3.49
C PHE A 66 -5.54 -5.79 4.25
N VAL A 67 -4.40 -5.82 3.54
CA VAL A 67 -3.05 -5.66 4.08
C VAL A 67 -2.23 -4.81 3.11
N LEU A 68 -1.47 -3.85 3.65
CA LEU A 68 -0.45 -3.09 2.92
C LEU A 68 0.92 -3.45 3.46
N PHE A 69 1.81 -3.85 2.55
CA PHE A 69 3.20 -4.11 2.84
C PHE A 69 4.03 -2.90 2.47
N TYR A 70 4.95 -2.49 3.34
CA TYR A 70 5.74 -1.27 3.11
C TYR A 70 7.15 -1.36 3.71
N TYR A 71 8.03 -0.54 3.15
CA TYR A 71 9.36 -0.25 3.67
C TYR A 71 9.45 1.25 3.98
N GLY A 72 10.24 1.60 5.00
CA GLY A 72 10.43 2.99 5.42
C GLY A 72 9.43 3.46 6.48
N ASP A 73 9.26 4.78 6.55
CA ASP A 73 8.45 5.45 7.57
C ASP A 73 6.99 5.57 7.14
N PHE A 74 6.09 4.94 7.91
CA PHE A 74 4.65 4.98 7.67
C PHE A 74 4.04 6.37 7.99
N SER A 75 4.69 7.19 8.82
CA SER A 75 4.20 8.51 9.21
C SER A 75 3.97 9.44 8.01
N LEU A 76 4.72 9.22 6.92
CA LEU A 76 4.57 9.93 5.65
C LEU A 76 3.16 9.77 5.04
N LEU A 77 2.41 8.73 5.40
CA LEU A 77 1.06 8.49 4.87
C LEU A 77 -0.06 9.05 5.77
N GLN A 78 0.27 9.63 6.92
CA GLN A 78 -0.71 10.14 7.88
C GLN A 78 -1.37 11.46 7.42
N ASN A 79 -0.62 12.32 6.72
CA ASN A 79 -1.13 13.58 6.16
C ASN A 79 -1.64 13.38 4.73
N TYR A 80 -2.63 12.51 4.55
CA TYR A 80 -3.11 12.06 3.24
C TYR A 80 -3.67 13.19 2.37
N ASP A 81 -4.17 14.27 2.98
CA ASP A 81 -4.65 15.50 2.35
C ASP A 81 -3.52 16.32 1.70
N GLN A 82 -2.27 16.00 2.01
CA GLN A 82 -1.07 16.66 1.50
C GLN A 82 -0.24 15.74 0.59
N ASN A 83 -0.88 14.70 0.04
CA ASN A 83 -0.23 13.80 -0.91
C ASN A 83 -0.48 14.24 -2.35
N LEU A 84 0.61 14.43 -3.11
CA LEU A 84 0.56 14.66 -4.54
C LEU A 84 0.85 13.35 -5.28
N LEU A 85 -0.10 12.87 -6.06
CA LEU A 85 0.08 11.69 -6.90
C LEU A 85 0.67 12.10 -8.26
N LEU A 86 1.83 11.55 -8.58
CA LEU A 86 2.50 11.78 -9.86
C LEU A 86 2.40 10.54 -10.75
N PHE A 87 1.72 10.69 -11.88
CA PHE A 87 1.70 9.69 -12.95
C PHE A 87 2.66 10.10 -14.06
N ILE A 88 3.65 9.24 -14.34
CA ILE A 88 4.62 9.43 -15.43
C ILE A 88 4.38 8.33 -16.47
N SER A 89 4.36 8.71 -17.74
CA SER A 89 4.33 7.75 -18.86
C SER A 89 5.49 6.75 -18.74
N PRO A 90 5.31 5.46 -19.08
CA PRO A 90 6.41 4.50 -19.14
C PRO A 90 7.54 4.91 -20.09
N LYS A 91 7.23 5.73 -21.12
CA LYS A 91 8.19 6.29 -22.08
C LYS A 91 8.01 7.81 -22.12
N PRO A 92 8.47 8.55 -21.11
CA PRO A 92 8.35 10.00 -21.10
C PRO A 92 9.35 10.61 -22.09
N SER A 93 9.00 11.72 -22.72
CA SER A 93 9.98 12.52 -23.47
C SER A 93 10.97 13.15 -22.48
N GLN A 94 12.20 13.42 -22.95
CA GLN A 94 13.20 14.10 -22.14
C GLN A 94 12.69 15.46 -21.63
N TYR A 95 12.00 16.21 -22.50
CA TYR A 95 11.35 17.47 -22.14
C TYR A 95 10.31 17.28 -21.02
N GLY A 96 9.41 16.30 -21.16
CA GLY A 96 8.38 16.03 -20.15
C GLY A 96 9.00 15.69 -18.79
N LEU A 97 10.00 14.81 -18.77
CA LEU A 97 10.70 14.43 -17.54
C LEU A 97 11.38 15.63 -16.86
N GLN A 98 12.10 16.46 -17.63
CA GLN A 98 12.79 17.64 -17.10
C GLN A 98 11.82 18.64 -16.47
N HIS A 99 10.71 18.93 -17.15
CA HIS A 99 9.72 19.87 -16.65
C HIS A 99 8.94 19.33 -15.44
N THR A 100 8.59 18.05 -15.44
CA THR A 100 7.98 17.39 -14.27
C THR A 100 8.90 17.44 -13.06
N LEU A 101 10.19 17.14 -13.21
CA LEU A 101 11.17 17.24 -12.12
C LEU A 101 11.31 18.66 -11.60
N LYS A 102 11.34 19.66 -12.49
CA LYS A 102 11.40 21.08 -12.11
C LYS A 102 10.15 21.49 -11.32
N PHE A 103 8.98 21.07 -11.78
CA PHE A 103 7.70 21.31 -11.09
C PHE A 103 7.71 20.71 -9.69
N VAL A 104 8.01 19.41 -9.55
CA VAL A 104 8.04 18.72 -8.25
C VAL A 104 9.02 19.39 -7.28
N LYS A 105 10.23 19.73 -7.74
CA LYS A 105 11.23 20.45 -6.92
C LYS A 105 10.73 21.82 -6.45
N SER A 106 10.12 22.60 -7.36
CA SER A 106 9.58 23.91 -7.00
C SER A 106 8.43 23.78 -5.99
N TYR A 107 7.55 22.81 -6.18
CA TYR A 107 6.40 22.56 -5.32
C TYR A 107 6.82 22.16 -3.90
N LEU A 108 7.76 21.21 -3.78
CA LEU A 108 8.31 20.77 -2.49
C LEU A 108 9.06 21.89 -1.74
N THR A 109 9.73 22.80 -2.47
CA THR A 109 10.40 23.96 -1.87
C THR A 109 9.40 24.95 -1.28
N ILE A 110 8.27 25.17 -1.96
CA ILE A 110 7.23 26.15 -1.56
C ILE A 110 6.33 25.58 -0.45
N LYS A 111 6.03 24.29 -0.49
CA LYS A 111 5.12 23.62 0.44
C LYS A 111 5.89 22.56 1.23
N LYS A 112 6.31 22.91 2.46
CA LYS A 112 7.25 22.12 3.27
C LYS A 112 6.76 20.73 3.74
N ASN A 113 5.48 20.39 3.59
CA ASN A 113 4.87 19.18 4.20
C ASN A 113 4.11 18.28 3.21
N PHE A 114 4.55 18.17 1.95
CA PHE A 114 3.86 17.30 0.97
C PHE A 114 4.67 16.04 0.68
N ASN A 115 3.96 14.92 0.53
CA ASN A 115 4.55 13.67 0.08
C ASN A 115 4.22 13.45 -1.40
N VAL A 116 5.21 13.02 -2.17
CA VAL A 116 5.02 12.64 -3.57
C VAL A 116 4.84 11.14 -3.63
N LEU A 117 3.66 10.71 -4.08
CA LEU A 117 3.39 9.31 -4.39
C LEU A 117 3.66 9.08 -5.88
N TRP A 118 4.49 8.08 -6.19
CA TRP A 118 4.77 7.67 -7.56
C TRP A 118 4.72 6.16 -7.69
N ARG A 119 4.18 5.68 -8.81
CA ARG A 119 4.10 4.26 -9.14
C ARG A 119 5.35 3.80 -9.88
N ILE A 120 6.10 2.87 -9.28
CA ILE A 120 7.14 2.13 -9.98
C ILE A 120 6.46 1.00 -10.75
N ASN A 121 6.56 1.01 -12.08
CA ASN A 121 6.23 -0.16 -12.89
C ASN A 121 7.46 -1.07 -12.88
N ASN A 122 7.39 -2.18 -12.16
CA ASN A 122 8.35 -3.25 -12.38
C ASN A 122 7.90 -3.98 -13.66
N ASN A 123 8.75 -3.93 -14.69
CA ASN A 123 8.60 -4.77 -15.88
C ASN A 123 8.86 -6.24 -15.53
#